data_AF-A0A327KGG2-F1
#
_entry.id   AF-A0A327KGG2-F1
#
_cell.length_a   1.000
_cell.length_b   1.000
_cell.length_c   1.000
_cell.angle_alpha   90.00
_cell.angle_beta   90.00
_cell.angle_gamma   90.00
#
_symmetry.space_group_name_H-M   'P 1'
#
loop_
_entity.id
_entity.type
_entity.pdbx_description
1 polymer ?
#
loop_
_entity_poly.entity_id
_entity_poly.type
_entity_poly.pdbx_seq_one_letter_code
_entity_poly.pdbx_strand_id
1 'polypeptide(L)'
;MRLSRLSLALVLLAAVAAAAVVLLGRGPFGTGAPPSDAAMLAHFETQRAGFEALAAMLAEDRGLRRFGADWSDPPTPAAAGVTADRLVRYRRLCDRLGIVSVVNLGDRITLVHHASGLGISGSGKSFVRGPAAPWAEVVTGDLDAAARDAAQAPGGRRRGAILERRIDADWWLQLDPG
;
A
#
# COMPACT_ATOMS: atom_id res chain seq x y z
N MET A 1 36.40 27.30 17.68
CA MET A 1 35.51 26.66 16.67
C MET A 1 34.97 25.32 17.19
N ARG A 2 33.99 25.31 18.12
CA ARG A 2 33.37 24.09 18.71
C ARG A 2 31.85 23.98 18.46
N LEU A 3 31.32 24.74 17.50
CA LEU A 3 29.86 24.83 17.25
C LEU A 3 29.34 23.83 16.19
N SER A 4 30.19 23.12 15.42
CA SER A 4 29.69 22.27 14.30
C SER A 4 29.15 20.90 14.71
N ARG A 5 29.55 20.35 15.87
CA ARG A 5 29.16 19.00 16.30
C ARG A 5 27.76 18.94 16.92
N LEU A 6 27.32 20.04 17.54
CA LEU A 6 25.99 20.14 18.17
C LEU A 6 24.87 20.26 17.14
N SER A 7 25.10 20.98 16.03
CA SER A 7 24.11 21.14 14.95
C SER A 7 23.86 19.83 14.20
N LEU A 8 24.89 19.02 13.96
CA LEU A 8 24.75 17.73 13.28
C LEU A 8 24.00 16.71 14.15
N ALA A 9 24.26 16.70 15.46
CA ALA A 9 23.58 15.81 16.40
C ALA A 9 22.09 16.12 16.53
N LEU A 10 21.70 17.40 16.52
CA LEU A 10 20.30 17.82 16.55
C LEU A 10 19.54 17.47 15.26
N VAL A 11 20.18 17.60 14.09
CA VAL A 11 19.58 17.20 12.80
C VAL A 11 19.39 15.68 12.74
N LEU A 12 20.35 14.89 13.23
CA LEU A 12 20.24 13.44 13.33
C LEU A 12 19.15 13.01 14.33
N LEU A 13 19.02 13.68 15.48
CA LEU A 13 17.97 13.37 16.45
C LEU A 13 16.57 13.66 15.90
N ALA A 14 16.42 14.77 15.17
CA ALA A 14 15.15 15.12 14.53
C ALA A 14 14.77 14.13 13.42
N ALA A 15 15.74 13.65 12.63
CA ALA A 15 15.52 12.62 11.61
C ALA A 15 15.11 11.27 12.23
N VAL A 16 15.72 10.87 13.34
CA VAL A 16 15.38 9.63 14.05
C VAL A 16 14.00 9.74 14.73
N ALA A 17 13.67 10.89 15.31
CA ALA A 17 12.36 11.13 15.90
C ALA A 17 11.24 11.13 14.84
N ALA A 18 11.48 11.72 13.66
CA ALA A 18 10.55 11.66 12.54
C ALA A 18 10.35 10.22 12.04
N ALA A 19 11.41 9.41 11.96
CA ALA A 19 11.32 8.00 11.59
C ALA A 19 10.55 7.15 12.63
N ALA A 20 10.73 7.43 13.92
CA ALA A 20 10.06 6.69 15.00
C ALA A 20 8.54 6.98 15.07
N VAL A 21 8.12 8.21 14.79
CA VAL A 21 6.68 8.58 14.73
C VAL A 21 5.98 7.90 13.55
N VAL A 22 6.68 7.66 12.44
CA VAL A 22 6.13 6.91 11.29
C VAL A 22 5.92 5.42 11.62
N LEU A 23 6.75 4.83 12.48
CA LEU A 23 6.73 3.41 12.79
C LEU A 23 5.66 2.98 13.82
N LEU A 24 5.14 3.89 14.65
CA LEU A 24 4.31 3.52 15.81
C LEU A 24 2.78 3.68 15.60
N GLY A 25 2.34 4.13 14.43
CA GLY A 25 0.96 4.62 14.25
C GLY A 25 -0.05 3.74 13.53
N ARG A 26 0.28 2.53 13.04
CA ARG A 26 -0.62 1.81 12.12
C ARG A 26 -0.79 0.34 12.45
N GLY A 27 -1.84 0.02 13.21
CA GLY A 27 -2.46 -1.29 13.11
C GLY A 27 -3.08 -1.47 11.71
N PRO A 28 -2.99 -2.68 11.12
CA PRO A 28 -3.44 -2.97 9.75
C PRO A 28 -4.97 -2.88 9.57
N PHE A 29 -5.72 -2.88 10.66
CA PHE A 29 -7.15 -2.61 10.70
C PHE A 29 -7.37 -1.45 11.67
N GLY A 30 -7.78 -0.30 11.15
CA GLY A 30 -7.92 0.90 11.96
C GLY A 30 -9.24 1.60 11.69
N THR A 31 -9.86 2.09 12.75
CA THR A 31 -10.85 3.18 12.69
C THR A 31 -10.19 4.54 12.39
N GLY A 32 -8.88 4.54 12.16
CA GLY A 32 -8.08 5.73 11.86
C GLY A 32 -8.29 6.24 10.44
N ALA A 33 -7.90 7.49 10.22
CA ALA A 33 -7.88 8.07 8.89
C ALA A 33 -6.87 7.33 7.98
N PRO A 34 -7.18 7.16 6.68
CA PRO A 34 -6.24 6.58 5.74
C PRO A 34 -4.94 7.41 5.68
N PRO A 35 -3.78 6.78 5.38
CA PRO A 35 -2.55 7.51 5.13
C PRO A 35 -2.73 8.54 4.02
N SER A 36 -2.09 9.70 4.16
CA SER A 36 -2.07 10.68 3.07
C SER A 36 -1.28 10.16 1.87
N ASP A 37 -1.56 10.70 0.68
CA ASP A 37 -0.81 10.41 -0.55
C ASP A 37 0.70 10.63 -0.35
N ALA A 38 1.08 11.76 0.26
CA ALA A 38 2.47 12.05 0.59
C ALA A 38 3.11 11.01 1.55
N ALA A 39 2.35 10.50 2.53
CA ALA A 39 2.85 9.46 3.43
C ALA A 39 3.03 8.12 2.71
N MET A 40 2.12 7.78 1.79
CA MET A 40 2.23 6.58 0.95
C MET A 40 3.47 6.64 0.06
N LEU A 41 3.72 7.78 -0.59
CA LEU A 41 4.91 8.01 -1.41
C LEU A 41 6.20 7.87 -0.61
N ALA A 42 6.29 8.54 0.55
CA ALA A 42 7.46 8.45 1.41
C ALA A 42 7.73 7.01 1.89
N HIS A 43 6.66 6.28 2.22
CA HIS A 43 6.75 4.87 2.61
C HIS A 43 7.25 3.98 1.46
N PHE A 44 6.72 4.18 0.25
CA PHE A 44 7.18 3.47 -0.95
C PHE A 44 8.66 3.68 -1.21
N GLU A 45 9.12 4.92 -1.23
CA GLU A 45 10.54 5.24 -1.46
C GLU A 45 11.45 4.59 -0.41
N THR A 46 11.06 4.67 0.86
CA THR A 46 11.85 4.11 1.97
C THR A 46 11.90 2.58 1.92
N GLN A 47 10.84 1.93 1.44
CA GLN A 47 10.69 0.47 1.44
C GLN A 47 10.77 -0.15 0.04
N ARG A 48 11.24 0.60 -0.97
CA ARG A 48 11.16 0.21 -2.39
C ARG A 48 11.72 -1.18 -2.66
N ALA A 49 12.89 -1.49 -2.12
CA ALA A 49 13.52 -2.79 -2.31
C ALA A 49 12.65 -3.96 -1.79
N GLY A 50 11.92 -3.74 -0.68
CA GLY A 50 11.00 -4.74 -0.14
C GLY A 50 9.74 -4.90 -0.99
N PHE A 51 9.19 -3.81 -1.52
CA PHE A 51 8.08 -3.84 -2.47
C PHE A 51 8.44 -4.60 -3.75
N GLU A 52 9.59 -4.31 -4.33
CA GLU A 52 10.07 -5.02 -5.53
C GLU A 52 10.32 -6.51 -5.25
N ALA A 53 10.93 -6.85 -4.11
CA ALA A 53 11.15 -8.24 -3.74
C ALA A 53 9.83 -9.01 -3.55
N LEU A 54 8.83 -8.41 -2.89
CA LEU A 54 7.52 -9.02 -2.72
C LEU A 54 6.81 -9.20 -4.06
N ALA A 55 6.79 -8.17 -4.91
CA ALA A 55 6.16 -8.23 -6.22
C ALA A 55 6.81 -9.28 -7.14
N ALA A 56 8.15 -9.37 -7.15
CA ALA A 56 8.87 -10.38 -7.92
C ALA A 56 8.50 -11.80 -7.49
N MET A 57 8.48 -12.06 -6.18
CA MET A 57 8.07 -13.36 -5.65
C MET A 57 6.62 -13.71 -6.05
N LEU A 58 5.71 -12.75 -5.98
CA LEU A 58 4.30 -12.94 -6.34
C LEU A 58 4.08 -13.13 -7.86
N ALA A 59 4.95 -12.56 -8.69
CA ALA A 59 4.93 -12.78 -10.13
C ALA A 59 5.33 -14.21 -10.51
N GLU A 60 6.19 -14.85 -9.72
CA GLU A 60 6.54 -16.28 -9.86
C GLU A 60 5.36 -17.17 -9.43
N ASP A 61 4.69 -16.82 -8.34
CA ASP A 61 3.67 -17.65 -7.67
C ASP A 61 2.23 -17.25 -8.07
N ARG A 62 1.93 -17.18 -9.37
CA ARG A 62 0.65 -16.68 -9.93
C ARG A 62 -0.60 -17.45 -9.48
N GLY A 63 -0.44 -18.67 -8.99
CA GLY A 63 -1.56 -19.48 -8.47
C GLY A 63 -2.14 -18.94 -7.16
N LEU A 64 -1.36 -18.17 -6.39
CA LEU A 64 -1.79 -17.60 -5.11
C LEU A 64 -2.52 -16.27 -5.36
N ARG A 65 -3.84 -16.34 -5.48
CA ARG A 65 -4.68 -15.20 -5.89
C ARG A 65 -4.79 -14.14 -4.81
N ARG A 66 -4.97 -14.54 -3.55
CA ARG A 66 -5.10 -13.59 -2.43
C ARG A 66 -4.55 -14.17 -1.15
N PHE A 67 -4.08 -13.32 -0.25
CA PHE A 67 -3.79 -13.72 1.13
C PHE A 67 -3.75 -12.53 2.07
N GLY A 68 -3.93 -12.83 3.36
CA GLY A 68 -3.74 -11.91 4.47
C GLY A 68 -2.89 -12.53 5.57
N ALA A 69 -3.02 -11.98 6.78
CA ALA A 69 -2.24 -12.39 7.95
C ALA A 69 -2.37 -13.89 8.26
N ASP A 70 -3.58 -14.42 8.18
CA ASP A 70 -3.92 -15.80 8.60
C ASP A 70 -4.70 -16.59 7.53
N TRP A 71 -5.21 -15.95 6.48
CA TRP A 71 -5.96 -16.59 5.40
C TRP A 71 -5.24 -16.53 4.03
N SER A 72 -5.69 -17.37 3.09
CA SER A 72 -5.29 -17.35 1.68
C SER A 72 -6.40 -17.83 0.75
N ASP A 73 -6.29 -17.52 -0.54
CA ASP A 73 -7.11 -18.02 -1.63
C ASP A 73 -6.18 -18.49 -2.77
N PRO A 74 -6.12 -19.80 -3.07
CA PRO A 74 -6.88 -20.89 -2.44
C PRO A 74 -6.58 -21.05 -0.93
N PRO A 75 -7.54 -21.59 -0.13
CA PRO A 75 -7.34 -21.82 1.31
C PRO A 75 -6.14 -22.71 1.64
N THR A 76 -5.78 -23.60 0.71
CA THR A 76 -4.58 -24.43 0.78
C THR A 76 -3.53 -23.87 -0.17
N PRO A 77 -2.44 -23.25 0.32
CA PRO A 77 -1.39 -22.66 -0.53
C PRO A 77 -0.73 -23.67 -1.49
N ALA A 78 -0.67 -24.94 -1.10
CA ALA A 78 -0.14 -26.01 -1.95
C ALA A 78 -0.97 -26.19 -3.25
N ALA A 79 -2.27 -25.89 -3.23
CA ALA A 79 -3.11 -25.91 -4.44
C ALA A 79 -2.73 -24.81 -5.44
N ALA A 80 -2.03 -23.77 -4.98
CA ALA A 80 -1.44 -22.72 -5.80
C ALA A 80 0.03 -23.00 -6.16
N GLY A 81 0.58 -24.16 -5.80
CA GLY A 81 2.01 -24.48 -5.96
C GLY A 81 2.91 -23.79 -4.94
N VAL A 82 2.36 -23.15 -3.90
CA VAL A 82 3.10 -22.39 -2.89
C VAL A 82 3.33 -23.24 -1.64
N THR A 83 4.57 -23.35 -1.20
CA THR A 83 4.92 -24.06 0.04
C THR A 83 4.53 -23.25 1.28
N ALA A 84 4.38 -23.93 2.43
CA ALA A 84 4.09 -23.26 3.70
C ALA A 84 5.18 -22.22 4.07
N ASP A 85 6.46 -22.57 3.89
CA ASP A 85 7.59 -21.67 4.16
C ASP A 85 7.58 -20.43 3.25
N ARG A 86 7.20 -20.61 1.99
CA ARG A 86 7.05 -19.49 1.04
C ARG A 86 5.94 -18.54 1.49
N LEU A 87 4.80 -19.05 1.97
CA LEU A 87 3.73 -18.23 2.54
C LEU A 87 4.14 -17.52 3.83
N VAL A 88 4.89 -18.18 4.72
CA VAL A 88 5.45 -17.54 5.91
C VAL A 88 6.36 -16.37 5.52
N ARG A 89 7.17 -16.53 4.48
CA ARG A 89 8.02 -15.46 3.95
C ARG A 89 7.19 -14.30 3.38
N TYR A 90 6.11 -14.57 2.65
CA TYR A 90 5.19 -13.54 2.18
C TYR A 90 4.61 -12.71 3.33
N ARG A 91 4.09 -13.39 4.35
CA ARG A 91 3.48 -12.73 5.52
C ARG A 91 4.48 -11.88 6.30
N ARG A 92 5.73 -12.35 6.46
CA ARG A 92 6.81 -11.57 7.08
C ARG A 92 7.19 -10.32 6.27
N LEU A 93 7.19 -10.40 4.94
CA LEU A 93 7.41 -9.22 4.09
C LEU A 93 6.24 -8.26 4.19
N CYS A 94 5.01 -8.76 4.14
CA CYS A 94 3.81 -7.93 4.27
C CYS A 94 3.80 -7.19 5.61
N ASP A 95 4.05 -7.88 6.72
CA ASP A 95 4.16 -7.28 8.06
C ASP A 95 5.18 -6.13 8.09
N ARG A 96 6.39 -6.38 7.57
CA ARG A 96 7.45 -5.35 7.49
C ARG A 96 7.07 -4.15 6.62
N LEU A 97 6.35 -4.39 5.53
CA LEU A 97 5.92 -3.36 4.58
C LEU A 97 4.62 -2.67 5.02
N GLY A 98 3.99 -3.11 6.11
CA GLY A 98 2.67 -2.64 6.53
C GLY A 98 1.57 -3.00 5.53
N ILE A 99 1.67 -4.15 4.85
CA ILE A 99 0.66 -4.66 3.92
C ILE A 99 -0.27 -5.61 4.65
N VAL A 100 -1.57 -5.33 4.58
CA VAL A 100 -2.64 -6.02 5.32
C VAL A 100 -3.16 -7.22 4.55
N SER A 101 -3.18 -7.10 3.22
CA SER A 101 -3.53 -8.19 2.31
C SER A 101 -2.99 -7.95 0.91
N VAL A 102 -2.93 -9.03 0.13
CA VAL A 102 -2.49 -9.02 -1.26
C VAL A 102 -3.58 -9.58 -2.15
N VAL A 103 -3.76 -8.99 -3.33
CA VAL A 103 -4.56 -9.52 -4.44
C VAL A 103 -3.66 -9.61 -5.67
N ASN A 104 -3.50 -10.81 -6.20
CA ASN A 104 -2.71 -11.13 -7.38
C ASN A 104 -3.64 -11.57 -8.51
N LEU A 105 -3.77 -10.72 -9.52
CA LEU A 105 -4.55 -10.98 -10.74
C LEU A 105 -3.65 -11.40 -11.92
N GLY A 106 -2.40 -11.79 -11.63
CA GLY A 106 -1.44 -12.26 -12.62
C GLY A 106 -0.51 -11.16 -13.10
N ASP A 107 -0.97 -10.30 -14.01
CA ASP A 107 -0.19 -9.14 -14.50
C ASP A 107 -0.32 -7.90 -13.62
N ARG A 108 -1.22 -7.96 -12.63
CA ARG A 108 -1.51 -6.89 -11.69
C ARG A 108 -1.54 -7.41 -10.26
N ILE A 109 -0.72 -6.81 -9.40
CA ILE A 109 -0.61 -7.15 -7.99
C ILE A 109 -0.99 -5.93 -7.15
N THR A 110 -2.05 -6.04 -6.37
CA THR A 110 -2.50 -5.03 -5.41
C THR A 110 -2.03 -5.41 -4.01
N LEU A 111 -1.23 -4.53 -3.41
CA LEU A 111 -0.73 -4.63 -2.04
C LEU A 111 -1.53 -3.65 -1.17
N VAL A 112 -2.53 -4.15 -0.46
CA VAL A 112 -3.42 -3.33 0.37
C VAL A 112 -2.66 -2.89 1.61
N HIS A 113 -2.44 -1.59 1.77
CA HIS A 113 -1.71 -1.02 2.89
C HIS A 113 -2.64 -0.53 4.00
N HIS A 114 -3.82 -0.05 3.62
CA HIS A 114 -4.83 0.39 4.56
C HIS A 114 -6.21 -0.02 4.04
N ALA A 115 -7.05 -0.50 4.96
CA ALA A 115 -8.46 -0.72 4.72
C ALA A 115 -9.26 -0.33 5.96
N SER A 116 -10.37 0.38 5.77
CA SER A 116 -11.32 0.72 6.84
C SER A 116 -12.76 0.57 6.32
N GLY A 117 -13.71 0.24 7.19
CA GLY A 117 -15.12 0.04 6.81
C GLY A 117 -15.75 -1.17 7.46
N LEU A 118 -17.05 -1.39 7.18
CA LEU A 118 -17.83 -2.53 7.66
C LEU A 118 -18.44 -3.27 6.48
N GLY A 119 -18.06 -4.53 6.29
CA GLY A 119 -18.62 -5.37 5.22
C GLY A 119 -18.16 -4.92 3.83
N ILE A 120 -19.12 -4.54 2.97
CA ILE A 120 -18.87 -4.11 1.58
C ILE A 120 -18.73 -2.59 1.42
N SER A 121 -18.94 -1.81 2.49
CA SER A 121 -18.68 -0.37 2.49
C SER A 121 -17.36 -0.11 3.21
N GLY A 122 -16.45 0.59 2.54
CA GLY A 122 -15.13 0.84 3.11
C GLY A 122 -14.18 1.53 2.16
N SER A 123 -13.17 2.18 2.72
CA SER A 123 -12.12 2.84 1.95
C SER A 123 -10.82 2.04 2.02
N GLY A 124 -10.07 2.03 0.92
CA GLY A 124 -8.81 1.31 0.80
C GLY A 124 -7.72 2.18 0.20
N LYS A 125 -6.49 2.02 0.69
CA LYS A 125 -5.28 2.52 0.01
C LYS A 125 -4.29 1.40 -0.21
N SER A 126 -3.77 1.33 -1.43
CA SER A 126 -2.94 0.23 -1.89
C SER A 126 -1.78 0.73 -2.74
N PHE A 127 -0.70 -0.03 -2.74
CA PHE A 127 0.31 0.02 -3.79
C PHE A 127 -0.04 -1.02 -4.85
N VAL A 128 0.11 -0.68 -6.12
CA VAL A 128 -0.19 -1.59 -7.21
C VAL A 128 0.99 -1.70 -8.15
N ARG A 129 1.39 -2.94 -8.47
CA ARG A 129 2.37 -3.27 -9.51
C ARG A 129 1.64 -3.77 -10.75
N GLY A 130 1.96 -3.22 -11.91
CA GLY A 130 1.37 -3.62 -13.19
C GLY A 130 0.62 -2.49 -13.91
N PRO A 131 -0.24 -2.82 -14.90
CA PRO A 131 -1.02 -1.81 -15.60
C PRO A 131 -2.06 -1.16 -14.67
N ALA A 132 -2.41 0.09 -14.96
CA ALA A 132 -3.56 0.74 -14.33
C ALA A 132 -4.84 -0.08 -14.57
N ALA A 133 -5.76 -0.07 -13.61
CA ALA A 133 -7.02 -0.77 -13.78
C ALA A 133 -7.83 -0.08 -14.88
N PRO A 134 -8.46 -0.83 -15.81
CA PRO A 134 -9.21 -0.22 -16.92
C PRO A 134 -10.46 0.54 -16.45
N TRP A 135 -10.88 0.32 -15.21
CA TRP A 135 -12.00 1.01 -14.57
C TRP A 135 -11.57 2.11 -13.58
N ALA A 136 -10.26 2.33 -13.39
CA ALA A 136 -9.76 3.40 -12.53
C ALA A 136 -9.68 4.73 -13.27
N GLU A 137 -9.99 5.83 -12.57
CA GLU A 137 -9.67 7.18 -13.02
C GLU A 137 -8.20 7.46 -12.71
N VAL A 138 -7.41 7.72 -13.75
CA VAL A 138 -5.99 8.06 -13.59
C VAL A 138 -5.86 9.53 -13.19
N VAL A 139 -5.21 9.76 -12.05
CA VAL A 139 -4.96 11.06 -11.44
C VAL A 139 -3.48 11.39 -11.59
N THR A 140 -3.18 12.60 -12.07
CA THR A 140 -1.79 13.11 -12.20
C THR A 140 -1.28 13.83 -10.95
N GLY A 141 -2.20 14.25 -10.08
CA GLY A 141 -1.92 14.99 -8.85
C GLY A 141 -2.11 14.16 -7.59
N ASP A 142 -2.42 14.84 -6.48
CA ASP A 142 -2.67 14.24 -5.17
C ASP A 142 -4.00 13.47 -5.15
N LEU A 143 -3.96 12.18 -4.76
CA LEU A 143 -5.14 11.33 -4.72
C LEU A 143 -6.17 11.78 -3.69
N ASP A 144 -5.74 12.36 -2.56
CA ASP A 144 -6.65 12.81 -1.50
C ASP A 144 -7.39 14.09 -1.89
N ALA A 145 -6.73 14.99 -2.62
CA ALA A 145 -7.37 16.14 -3.25
C ALA A 145 -8.39 15.68 -4.31
N ALA A 146 -7.99 14.79 -5.22
CA ALA A 146 -8.89 14.28 -6.25
C ALA A 146 -10.13 13.59 -5.66
N ALA A 147 -9.97 12.80 -4.59
CA ALA A 147 -11.09 12.17 -3.90
C ALA A 147 -12.02 13.18 -3.22
N ARG A 148 -11.48 14.22 -2.57
CA ARG A 148 -12.29 15.30 -1.96
C ARG A 148 -13.05 16.09 -3.02
N ASP A 149 -12.41 16.42 -4.13
CA ASP A 149 -13.04 17.14 -5.24
C ASP A 149 -14.16 16.31 -5.86
N ALA A 150 -13.94 15.01 -6.07
CA ALA A 150 -14.95 14.08 -6.56
C ALA A 150 -16.15 13.98 -5.62
N ALA A 151 -15.92 13.95 -4.30
CA ALA A 151 -16.98 13.92 -3.29
C ALA A 151 -17.83 15.20 -3.26
N GLN A 152 -17.29 16.34 -3.69
CA GLN A 152 -17.97 17.64 -3.71
C GLN A 152 -18.62 17.97 -5.06
N ALA A 153 -18.31 17.22 -6.12
CA ALA A 153 -18.78 17.53 -7.47
C ALA A 153 -20.31 17.37 -7.61
N PRO A 154 -21.05 18.44 -7.99
CA PRO A 154 -22.48 18.34 -8.25
C PRO A 154 -22.73 17.48 -9.50
N GLY A 155 -23.68 16.54 -9.40
CA GLY A 155 -24.01 15.62 -10.51
C GLY A 155 -23.28 14.28 -10.51
N GLY A 156 -22.53 13.95 -9.45
CA GLY A 156 -22.08 12.58 -9.21
C GLY A 156 -20.97 12.11 -10.13
N ARG A 157 -19.87 12.86 -10.22
CA ARG A 157 -18.57 12.28 -10.62
C ARG A 157 -18.44 10.99 -9.81
N ARG A 158 -18.36 9.84 -10.50
CA ARG A 158 -18.71 8.51 -9.99
C ARG A 158 -18.28 8.34 -8.53
N ARG A 159 -19.20 8.57 -7.60
CA ARG A 159 -18.97 8.33 -6.17
C ARG A 159 -18.62 6.85 -6.04
N GLY A 160 -17.44 6.53 -5.53
CA GLY A 160 -16.93 5.15 -5.50
C GLY A 160 -16.02 4.76 -6.68
N ALA A 161 -15.63 5.68 -7.58
CA ALA A 161 -14.62 5.37 -8.59
C ALA A 161 -13.25 5.15 -7.92
N ILE A 162 -12.59 4.05 -8.31
CA ILE A 162 -11.20 3.80 -7.94
C ILE A 162 -10.34 4.87 -8.62
N LEU A 163 -9.48 5.51 -7.84
CA LEU A 163 -8.51 6.49 -8.32
C LEU A 163 -7.13 5.86 -8.33
N GLU A 164 -6.36 6.10 -9.39
CA GLU A 164 -4.97 5.64 -9.46
C GLU A 164 -4.01 6.75 -9.86
N ARG A 165 -2.90 6.85 -9.14
CA ARG A 165 -1.80 7.77 -9.45
C ARG A 165 -0.55 6.97 -9.73
N ARG A 166 0.09 7.21 -10.87
CA ARG A 166 1.39 6.60 -11.19
C ARG A 166 2.46 7.18 -10.27
N ILE A 167 3.29 6.31 -9.69
CA ILE A 167 4.39 6.70 -8.79
C ILE A 167 5.76 6.25 -9.30
N ASP A 168 5.80 5.25 -10.18
CA ASP A 168 7.01 4.82 -10.91
C ASP A 168 6.59 4.17 -12.26
N ALA A 169 7.56 3.67 -13.03
CA ALA A 169 7.36 3.02 -14.32
C ALA A 169 6.22 1.99 -14.28
N ASP A 170 6.17 1.11 -13.28
CA ASP A 170 5.12 0.10 -13.18
C ASP A 170 4.37 0.10 -11.85
N TRP A 171 4.53 1.16 -11.07
CA TRP A 171 3.92 1.29 -9.75
C TRP A 171 2.88 2.40 -9.71
N TRP A 172 1.79 2.12 -9.00
CA TRP A 172 0.68 3.02 -8.78
C TRP A 172 0.31 3.07 -7.30
N LEU A 173 -0.17 4.23 -6.86
CA LEU A 173 -1.04 4.32 -5.70
C LEU A 173 -2.47 4.17 -6.16
N GLN A 174 -3.24 3.38 -5.42
CA GLN A 174 -4.66 3.22 -5.63
C GLN A 174 -5.42 3.69 -4.39
N LEU A 175 -6.46 4.49 -4.60
CA LEU A 175 -7.44 4.87 -3.58
C LEU A 175 -8.82 4.35 -4.01
N ASP A 176 -9.41 3.53 -3.14
CA ASP A 176 -10.80 3.12 -3.23
C ASP A 176 -11.60 3.93 -2.19
N PRO A 177 -12.43 4.91 -2.60
CA PRO A 177 -13.05 5.85 -1.69
C PRO A 177 -14.24 5.29 -0.89
N GLY A 178 -14.74 4.09 -1.22
CA GLY A 178 -15.84 3.43 -0.52
C GLY A 178 -17.24 4.02 -0.71
#